data_AF-K0YMT9-F1
#
_entry.id   AF-K0YMT9-F1
#
_cell.length_a   1.000
_cell.length_b   1.000
_cell.length_c   1.000
_cell.angle_alpha   90.00
_cell.angle_beta   90.00
_cell.angle_gamma   90.00
#
_symmetry.space_group_name_H-M   'P 1'
#
loop_
_entity.id
_entity.type
_entity.pdbx_description
1 polymer ?
#
loop_
_entity_poly.entity_id
_entity_poly.type
_entity_poly.pdbx_seq_one_letter_code
_entity_poly.pdbx_strand_id
1 'polypeptide(L)'
;MTAETTGCLRKAAVSPTEAASDMHELYGVYNDISAHGAGCSCNAAKQQGQDGEYAEDASDPVHRGVFVTFEGGEGAGKTTHISILAEVLESLGREVVRLREPGGTSIGESLRSIVLDPSNKAMCDECELLIYEAARAQIVHEVIAPSLDRGAVVLCDRFYDSTVAYQGGGRGMDALFIDRANAFACQGVRPDRTILLVPPSVEDGLDRAVQFGQADRLESESARFHERVRAAFATLSRNDSQRVRTVESASAISDTARAVFCELRDLFPFEAFLRDETFFKRFDAYAGRGEKAIFGGGCASFSDKEVR
;
A
#
# COMPACT_ATOMS: atom_id res chain seq x y z
N MET A 1 -10.94 16.86 -52.42
CA MET A 1 -9.61 16.30 -52.71
C MET A 1 -8.73 16.58 -51.51
N THR A 2 -8.18 15.49 -51.00
CA THR A 2 -7.42 15.25 -49.76
C THR A 2 -6.14 16.07 -49.60
N ALA A 3 -5.78 16.38 -48.35
CA ALA A 3 -4.47 16.00 -47.77
C ALA A 3 -4.48 16.22 -46.25
N GLU A 4 -4.62 15.12 -45.50
CA GLU A 4 -4.30 15.01 -44.07
C GLU A 4 -2.80 14.77 -43.92
N THR A 5 -2.17 15.40 -42.92
CA THR A 5 -0.79 15.13 -42.52
C THR A 5 -0.80 14.37 -41.20
N THR A 6 -0.68 13.05 -41.27
CA THR A 6 -0.58 12.17 -40.10
C THR A 6 0.90 11.95 -39.76
N GLY A 7 1.36 12.57 -38.67
CA GLY A 7 2.67 12.31 -38.08
C GLY A 7 2.66 11.00 -37.30
N CYS A 8 3.23 9.95 -37.87
CA CYS A 8 3.43 8.66 -37.21
C CYS A 8 4.73 8.70 -36.38
N LEU A 9 4.64 8.79 -35.06
CA LEU A 9 5.77 8.56 -34.16
C LEU A 9 5.95 7.05 -33.99
N ARG A 10 7.03 6.50 -34.57
CA ARG A 10 7.47 5.12 -34.35
C ARG A 10 7.98 4.98 -32.92
N LYS A 11 7.33 4.16 -32.09
CA LYS A 11 7.93 3.67 -30.83
C LYS A 11 9.06 2.70 -31.17
N ALA A 12 10.28 3.00 -30.71
CA ALA A 12 11.40 2.09 -30.78
C ALA A 12 11.18 0.94 -29.78
N ALA A 13 11.40 -0.30 -30.22
CA ALA A 13 11.37 -1.47 -29.35
C ALA A 13 12.73 -1.57 -28.63
N VAL A 14 12.72 -1.45 -27.31
CA VAL A 14 13.88 -1.72 -26.46
C VAL A 14 13.83 -3.18 -26.01
N SER A 15 14.99 -3.85 -26.00
CA SER A 15 15.08 -5.28 -25.71
C SER A 15 14.80 -5.57 -24.21
N PRO A 16 14.20 -6.73 -23.86
CA PRO A 16 13.85 -7.06 -22.46
C PRO A 16 15.04 -7.14 -21.50
N THR A 17 16.26 -7.29 -22.01
CA THR A 17 17.49 -7.45 -21.23
C THR A 17 18.15 -6.13 -20.86
N GLU A 18 17.94 -5.05 -21.63
CA GLU A 18 18.49 -3.72 -21.33
C GLU A 18 17.64 -2.97 -20.30
N ALA A 19 16.33 -3.22 -20.25
CA ALA A 19 15.44 -2.64 -19.24
C ALA A 19 15.73 -3.12 -17.80
N ALA A 20 16.42 -4.25 -17.64
CA ALA A 20 16.70 -4.84 -16.32
C ALA A 20 17.94 -4.25 -15.64
N SER A 21 18.91 -3.71 -16.40
CA SER A 21 20.13 -3.10 -15.84
C SER A 21 19.93 -1.65 -15.41
N ASP A 22 19.09 -0.87 -16.11
CA ASP A 22 18.81 0.52 -15.76
C ASP A 22 17.98 0.66 -14.47
N MET A 23 17.18 -0.35 -14.14
CA MET A 23 16.36 -0.35 -12.92
C MET A 23 17.20 -0.24 -11.64
N HIS A 24 18.43 -0.77 -11.60
CA HIS A 24 19.27 -0.76 -10.40
C HIS A 24 19.87 0.63 -10.07
N GLU A 25 20.03 1.51 -11.07
CA GLU A 25 20.42 2.92 -10.86
C GLU A 25 19.20 3.80 -10.53
N LEU A 26 18.02 3.49 -11.08
CA LEU A 26 16.78 4.25 -10.85
C LEU A 26 16.27 4.19 -9.39
N TYR A 27 16.33 3.02 -8.73
CA TYR A 27 15.86 2.90 -7.34
C TYR A 27 16.77 3.61 -6.31
N GLY A 28 18.00 3.99 -6.70
CA GLY A 28 18.93 4.73 -5.85
C GLY A 28 18.58 6.22 -5.66
N VAL A 29 17.78 6.79 -6.56
CA VAL A 29 17.44 8.23 -6.53
C VAL A 29 16.51 8.59 -5.36
N TYR A 30 15.73 7.62 -4.86
CA TYR A 30 14.86 7.81 -3.70
C TYR A 30 15.63 8.06 -2.39
N ASN A 31 16.81 7.47 -2.25
CA ASN A 31 17.68 7.66 -1.08
C ASN A 31 18.38 9.03 -1.08
N ASP A 32 18.61 9.63 -2.25
CA ASP A 32 19.43 10.83 -2.38
C ASP A 32 18.61 12.13 -2.28
N ILE A 33 17.37 12.15 -2.78
CA ILE A 33 16.50 13.35 -2.71
C ILE A 33 16.03 13.62 -1.26
N SER A 34 15.88 12.59 -0.44
CA SER A 34 15.47 12.71 0.97
C SER A 34 16.61 13.11 1.92
N ALA A 35 17.87 12.83 1.56
CA ALA A 35 19.05 13.28 2.30
C ALA A 35 19.27 14.81 2.26
N HIS A 36 18.60 15.52 1.35
CA HIS A 36 18.72 16.98 1.19
C HIS A 36 17.45 17.77 1.53
N GLY A 37 16.39 17.11 2.02
CA GLY A 37 15.10 17.74 2.34
C GLY A 37 14.86 18.08 3.82
N ALA A 38 15.74 17.67 4.75
CA ALA A 38 15.56 17.89 6.20
C ALA A 38 15.92 19.32 6.66
N GLY A 39 15.53 20.34 5.90
CA GLY A 39 15.91 21.73 6.12
C GLY A 39 14.79 22.72 5.80
N CYS A 40 13.56 22.47 6.25
CA CYS A 40 12.52 23.50 6.21
C CYS A 40 12.31 24.06 7.62
N SER A 41 13.06 25.10 7.96
CA SER A 41 12.87 25.87 9.17
C SER A 41 11.72 26.87 8.98
N CYS A 42 10.55 26.58 9.54
CA CYS A 42 9.53 27.60 9.78
C CYS A 42 9.15 27.60 11.26
N ASN A 43 9.91 28.37 12.05
CA ASN A 43 9.39 29.05 13.23
C ASN A 43 10.37 30.15 13.67
N ALA A 44 10.25 31.31 13.03
CA ALA A 44 10.82 32.54 13.52
C ALA A 44 9.75 33.28 14.34
N ALA A 45 9.78 33.10 15.65
CA ALA A 45 9.45 34.13 16.65
C ALA A 45 9.49 33.50 18.05
N LYS A 46 10.52 33.80 18.84
CA LYS A 46 10.38 33.93 20.29
C LYS A 46 11.47 34.84 20.84
N GLN A 47 10.98 35.84 21.57
CA GLN A 47 11.70 36.89 22.26
C GLN A 47 12.54 36.32 23.41
N GLN A 48 13.63 37.03 23.73
CA GLN A 48 14.51 36.79 24.86
C GLN A 48 13.81 37.00 26.20
N GLY A 49 14.10 36.16 27.21
CA GLY A 49 13.97 36.54 28.61
C GLY A 49 13.59 35.43 29.60
N GLN A 50 14.56 35.13 30.49
CA GLN A 50 14.45 34.71 31.89
C GLN A 50 14.23 33.22 32.25
N ASP A 51 15.37 32.62 32.61
CA ASP A 51 15.63 31.57 33.59
C ASP A 51 14.45 31.19 34.50
N GLY A 52 13.81 30.09 34.15
CA GLY A 52 12.86 29.36 34.99
C GLY A 52 13.15 27.87 34.82
N GLU A 53 13.50 27.22 35.91
CA GLU A 53 13.75 25.79 36.05
C GLU A 53 12.44 25.03 35.74
N TYR A 54 12.30 24.50 34.52
CA TYR A 54 11.18 23.64 34.15
C TYR A 54 11.61 22.19 34.36
N ALA A 55 10.94 21.52 35.30
CA ALA A 55 11.02 20.08 35.46
C ALA A 55 10.71 19.41 34.12
N GLU A 56 11.66 18.62 33.60
CA GLU A 56 11.45 17.77 32.44
C GLU A 56 10.37 16.75 32.79
N ASP A 57 9.16 16.99 32.28
CA ASP A 57 8.10 15.99 32.27
C ASP A 57 8.60 14.82 31.42
N ALA A 58 8.92 13.71 32.08
CA ALA A 58 9.38 12.49 31.46
C ALA A 58 8.20 11.81 30.75
N SER A 59 7.69 12.44 29.69
CA SER A 59 6.85 11.75 28.71
C SER A 59 7.75 10.77 27.97
N ASP A 60 7.39 9.49 28.02
CA ASP A 60 7.95 8.42 27.19
C ASP A 60 8.19 8.94 25.75
N PRO A 61 9.36 8.71 25.12
CA PRO A 61 9.61 9.25 23.79
C PRO A 61 8.47 8.80 22.88
N VAL A 62 7.79 9.77 22.26
CA VAL A 62 6.67 9.52 21.35
C VAL A 62 7.22 8.66 20.21
N HIS A 63 6.99 7.35 20.31
CA HIS A 63 7.38 6.43 19.27
C HIS A 63 6.50 6.73 18.05
N ARG A 64 7.13 7.13 16.95
CA ARG A 64 6.46 7.28 15.65
C ARG A 64 5.70 5.98 15.34
N GLY A 65 4.51 6.13 14.79
CA GLY A 65 3.67 5.02 14.36
C GLY A 65 4.33 4.16 13.29
N VAL A 66 3.75 3.00 13.01
CA VAL A 66 4.26 2.03 12.04
C VAL A 66 3.30 1.95 10.86
N PHE A 67 3.80 2.07 9.64
CA PHE A 67 3.01 1.98 8.43
C PHE A 67 3.30 0.67 7.67
N VAL A 68 2.30 -0.19 7.55
CA VAL A 68 2.37 -1.44 6.80
C VAL A 68 1.39 -1.42 5.64
N THR A 69 1.87 -1.73 4.44
CA THR A 69 1.03 -1.86 3.25
C THR A 69 0.92 -3.31 2.80
N PHE A 70 -0.21 -3.67 2.22
CA PHE A 70 -0.43 -4.97 1.60
C PHE A 70 -0.62 -4.78 0.10
N GLU A 71 0.21 -5.46 -0.67
CA GLU A 71 0.23 -5.39 -2.13
C GLU A 71 -0.01 -6.77 -2.73
N GLY A 72 -0.35 -6.80 -4.01
CA GLY A 72 -0.58 -8.04 -4.75
C GLY A 72 -1.82 -7.99 -5.62
N GLY A 73 -2.02 -9.07 -6.38
CA GLY A 73 -3.18 -9.24 -7.26
C GLY A 73 -4.50 -9.30 -6.49
N GLU A 74 -5.59 -9.21 -7.24
CA GLU A 74 -6.93 -9.44 -6.69
C GLU A 74 -7.11 -10.90 -6.29
N GLY A 75 -7.91 -11.12 -5.24
CA GLY A 75 -8.06 -12.47 -4.66
C GLY A 75 -6.83 -12.99 -3.88
N ALA A 76 -5.76 -12.20 -3.71
CA ALA A 76 -4.58 -12.62 -2.95
C ALA A 76 -4.82 -12.73 -1.42
N GLY A 77 -5.97 -12.27 -0.91
CA GLY A 77 -6.32 -12.35 0.51
C GLY A 77 -5.90 -11.13 1.35
N LYS A 78 -5.53 -10.01 0.72
CA LYS A 78 -5.07 -8.77 1.39
C LYS A 78 -6.02 -8.35 2.53
N THR A 79 -7.29 -8.13 2.21
CA THR A 79 -8.31 -7.70 3.20
C THR A 79 -8.44 -8.67 4.37
N THR A 80 -8.38 -9.98 4.12
CA THR A 80 -8.43 -11.00 5.18
C THR A 80 -7.24 -10.89 6.13
N HIS A 81 -6.02 -10.78 5.59
CA HIS A 81 -4.81 -10.72 6.41
C HIS A 81 -4.63 -9.36 7.10
N ILE A 82 -5.10 -8.26 6.52
CA ILE A 82 -5.20 -6.96 7.19
C ILE A 82 -6.10 -7.06 8.41
N SER A 83 -7.29 -7.66 8.29
CA SER A 83 -8.23 -7.81 9.40
C SER A 83 -7.67 -8.69 10.51
N ILE A 84 -7.06 -9.82 10.17
CA ILE A 84 -6.38 -10.69 11.16
C ILE A 84 -5.27 -9.92 11.90
N LEU A 85 -4.41 -9.22 11.15
CA LEU A 85 -3.31 -8.46 11.75
C LEU A 85 -3.82 -7.34 12.65
N ALA A 86 -4.86 -6.62 12.22
CA ALA A 86 -5.47 -5.56 13.00
C ALA A 86 -6.02 -6.08 14.34
N GLU A 87 -6.83 -7.15 14.32
CA GLU A 87 -7.41 -7.71 15.53
C GLU A 87 -6.33 -8.14 16.54
N VAL A 88 -5.20 -8.70 16.05
CA VAL A 88 -4.10 -9.09 16.94
C VAL A 88 -3.35 -7.90 17.50
N LEU A 89 -3.05 -6.89 16.68
CA LEU A 89 -2.40 -5.66 17.15
C LEU A 89 -3.27 -4.89 18.14
N GLU A 90 -4.58 -4.82 17.91
CA GLU A 90 -5.56 -4.25 18.84
C GLU A 90 -5.58 -5.03 20.17
N SER A 91 -5.51 -6.36 20.14
CA SER A 91 -5.40 -7.20 21.35
C SER A 91 -4.11 -6.96 22.15
N LEU A 92 -3.07 -6.44 21.49
CA LEU A 92 -1.82 -6.00 22.12
C LEU A 92 -1.88 -4.54 22.62
N GLY A 93 -3.05 -3.90 22.56
CA GLY A 93 -3.26 -2.52 23.02
C GLY A 93 -2.78 -1.44 22.04
N ARG A 94 -2.54 -1.78 20.76
CA ARG A 94 -2.16 -0.80 19.73
C ARG A 94 -3.40 -0.11 19.16
N GLU A 95 -3.31 1.19 18.92
CA GLU A 95 -4.23 1.87 18.00
C GLU A 95 -3.93 1.39 16.57
N VAL A 96 -4.94 0.88 15.87
CA VAL A 96 -4.80 0.40 14.48
C VAL A 96 -5.76 1.18 13.58
N VAL A 97 -5.21 1.74 12.51
CA VAL A 97 -5.97 2.43 11.46
C VAL A 97 -5.90 1.58 10.19
N ARG A 98 -7.05 1.09 9.74
CA ARG A 98 -7.17 0.30 8.50
C ARG A 98 -7.63 1.18 7.35
N LEU A 99 -6.92 1.12 6.23
CA LEU A 99 -7.18 1.95 5.04
C LEU A 99 -7.10 1.11 3.77
N ARG A 100 -7.55 1.70 2.65
CA ARG A 100 -7.37 1.16 1.31
C ARG A 100 -7.10 2.30 0.32
N GLU A 101 -6.33 2.01 -0.73
CA GLU A 101 -6.16 2.90 -1.87
C GLU A 101 -6.68 2.30 -3.19
N PRO A 102 -7.16 3.14 -4.13
CA PRO A 102 -7.52 4.55 -3.91
C PRO A 102 -8.78 4.62 -3.03
N GLY A 103 -8.91 5.60 -2.14
CA GLY A 103 -10.03 5.66 -1.18
C GLY A 103 -9.64 6.24 0.17
N GLY A 104 -10.38 5.87 1.21
CA GLY A 104 -10.06 6.14 2.62
C GLY A 104 -10.38 7.56 3.12
N THR A 105 -10.84 8.44 2.24
CA THR A 105 -11.35 9.79 2.56
C THR A 105 -12.56 10.10 1.67
N SER A 106 -13.39 11.08 2.00
CA SER A 106 -14.55 11.44 1.17
C SER A 106 -14.15 11.80 -0.27
N ILE A 107 -13.06 12.57 -0.42
CA ILE A 107 -12.49 12.91 -1.73
C ILE A 107 -11.87 11.66 -2.39
N GLY A 108 -11.12 10.86 -1.64
CA GLY A 108 -10.51 9.63 -2.15
C GLY A 108 -11.53 8.62 -2.65
N GLU A 109 -12.68 8.45 -1.99
CA GLU A 109 -13.76 7.56 -2.45
C GLU A 109 -14.44 8.09 -3.72
N SER A 110 -14.58 9.42 -3.86
CA SER A 110 -15.09 10.03 -5.09
C SER A 110 -14.17 9.75 -6.27
N LEU A 111 -12.85 9.92 -6.07
CA LEU A 111 -11.81 9.61 -7.06
C LEU A 111 -11.76 8.11 -7.38
N ARG A 112 -11.87 7.25 -6.37
CA ARG A 112 -11.96 5.78 -6.52
C ARG A 112 -13.11 5.41 -7.45
N SER A 113 -14.29 6.00 -7.25
CA SER A 113 -15.46 5.68 -8.07
C SER A 113 -15.24 6.00 -9.56
N ILE A 114 -14.44 7.02 -9.88
CA ILE A 114 -14.12 7.40 -11.26
C ILE A 114 -13.09 6.45 -11.86
N VAL A 115 -11.98 6.20 -11.15
CA VAL A 115 -10.84 5.45 -11.72
C VAL A 115 -11.12 3.95 -11.87
N LEU A 116 -12.00 3.39 -11.04
CA LEU A 116 -12.35 1.97 -11.09
C LEU A 116 -13.57 1.65 -11.96
N ASP A 117 -14.39 2.64 -12.32
CA ASP A 117 -15.60 2.42 -13.12
C ASP A 117 -15.27 1.86 -14.52
N PRO A 118 -15.72 0.62 -14.84
CA PRO A 118 -15.51 -0.01 -16.15
C PRO A 118 -16.11 0.76 -17.33
N SER A 119 -17.00 1.74 -17.09
CA SER A 119 -17.56 2.62 -18.11
C SER A 119 -16.54 3.65 -18.63
N ASN A 120 -15.55 4.01 -17.81
CA ASN A 120 -14.55 5.05 -18.12
C ASN A 120 -13.39 4.55 -19.01
N LYS A 121 -13.70 3.80 -20.07
CA LYS A 121 -12.70 3.16 -20.96
C LYS A 121 -11.84 4.13 -21.77
N ALA A 122 -12.28 5.38 -21.90
CA ALA A 122 -11.56 6.42 -22.66
C ALA A 122 -10.53 7.18 -21.80
N MET A 123 -10.41 6.86 -20.50
CA MET A 123 -9.42 7.46 -19.61
C MET A 123 -8.01 7.14 -20.12
N CYS A 124 -7.18 8.18 -20.31
CA CYS A 124 -5.77 8.00 -20.66
C CYS A 124 -4.93 7.68 -19.41
N ASP A 125 -3.75 7.10 -19.64
CA ASP A 125 -2.86 6.61 -18.59
C ASP A 125 -2.41 7.73 -17.63
N GLU A 126 -2.19 8.95 -18.14
CA GLU A 126 -1.80 10.10 -17.31
C GLU A 126 -2.95 10.56 -16.40
N CYS A 127 -4.18 10.52 -16.89
CA CYS A 127 -5.37 10.83 -16.07
C CYS A 127 -5.53 9.79 -14.96
N GLU A 128 -5.39 8.50 -15.30
CA GLU A 128 -5.40 7.39 -14.35
C GLU A 128 -4.37 7.62 -13.24
N LEU A 129 -3.10 7.87 -13.60
CA LEU A 129 -2.03 8.14 -12.65
C LEU A 129 -2.36 9.33 -11.75
N LEU A 130 -2.75 10.48 -12.32
CA LEU A 130 -3.02 11.69 -11.55
C LEU A 130 -4.19 11.51 -10.58
N ILE A 131 -5.19 10.69 -10.91
CA ILE A 131 -6.27 10.35 -9.98
C ILE A 131 -5.74 9.52 -8.79
N TYR A 132 -4.90 8.51 -9.04
CA TYR A 132 -4.25 7.75 -7.97
C TYR A 132 -3.43 8.66 -7.06
N GLU A 133 -2.60 9.54 -7.63
CA GLU A 133 -1.77 10.46 -6.85
C GLU A 133 -2.59 11.50 -6.08
N ALA A 134 -3.69 12.00 -6.66
CA ALA A 134 -4.59 12.92 -5.98
C ALA A 134 -5.29 12.25 -4.78
N ALA A 135 -5.79 11.02 -4.96
CA ALA A 135 -6.40 10.26 -3.88
C ALA A 135 -5.38 9.96 -2.77
N ARG A 136 -4.14 9.61 -3.14
CA ARG A 136 -3.03 9.35 -2.22
C ARG A 136 -2.63 10.59 -1.42
N ALA A 137 -2.46 11.72 -2.09
CA ALA A 137 -2.12 12.98 -1.42
C ALA A 137 -3.16 13.34 -0.35
N GLN A 138 -4.45 13.12 -0.66
CA GLN A 138 -5.53 13.37 0.29
C GLN A 138 -5.47 12.44 1.51
N ILE A 139 -5.42 11.12 1.32
CA ILE A 139 -5.42 10.16 2.43
C ILE A 139 -4.14 10.28 3.28
N VAL A 140 -3.01 10.60 2.65
CA VAL A 140 -1.75 10.86 3.36
C VAL A 140 -1.88 12.06 4.29
N HIS A 141 -2.40 13.18 3.78
CA HIS A 141 -2.56 14.41 4.55
C HIS A 141 -3.62 14.28 5.66
N GLU A 142 -4.78 13.73 5.33
CA GLU A 142 -5.95 13.71 6.22
C GLU A 142 -5.86 12.60 7.27
N VAL A 143 -5.27 11.45 6.94
CA VAL A 143 -5.35 10.24 7.77
C VAL A 143 -3.99 9.66 8.11
N ILE A 144 -3.14 9.33 7.13
CA ILE A 144 -1.95 8.51 7.38
C ILE A 144 -0.92 9.28 8.21
N ALA A 145 -0.50 10.47 7.78
CA ALA A 145 0.51 11.25 8.49
C ALA A 145 0.07 11.58 9.94
N PRO A 146 -1.16 12.11 10.18
CA PRO A 146 -1.64 12.33 11.55
C PRO A 146 -1.71 11.06 12.40
N SER A 147 -1.91 9.88 11.79
CA SER A 147 -1.95 8.59 12.49
C SER A 147 -0.57 8.11 12.90
N LEU A 148 0.41 8.29 12.03
CA LEU A 148 1.79 7.97 12.35
C LEU A 148 2.37 8.93 13.40
N ASP A 149 2.02 10.21 13.35
CA ASP A 149 2.51 11.22 14.30
C ASP A 149 2.08 10.93 15.75
N ARG A 150 0.91 10.32 15.94
CA ARG A 150 0.40 9.93 17.27
C ARG A 150 0.76 8.50 17.70
N GLY A 151 1.55 7.77 16.92
CA GLY A 151 2.04 6.44 17.29
C GLY A 151 1.16 5.26 16.85
N ALA A 152 0.12 5.49 16.04
CA ALA A 152 -0.76 4.42 15.58
C ALA A 152 -0.08 3.46 14.58
N VAL A 153 -0.60 2.24 14.48
CA VAL A 153 -0.26 1.34 13.38
C VAL A 153 -1.22 1.57 12.23
N VAL A 154 -0.71 1.96 11.07
CA VAL A 154 -1.52 2.12 9.86
C VAL A 154 -1.34 0.86 9.00
N LEU A 155 -2.45 0.18 8.68
CA LEU A 155 -2.49 -0.95 7.76
C LEU A 155 -3.26 -0.53 6.51
N CYS A 156 -2.63 -0.54 5.33
CA CYS A 156 -3.27 -0.09 4.09
C CYS A 156 -3.28 -1.16 3.01
N ASP A 157 -4.46 -1.44 2.46
CA ASP A 157 -4.64 -2.23 1.24
C ASP A 157 -4.24 -1.37 0.04
N ARG A 158 -3.07 -1.68 -0.56
CA ARG A 158 -2.37 -0.90 -1.59
C ARG A 158 -1.81 0.44 -1.13
N PHE A 159 -0.73 0.89 -1.78
CA PHE A 159 -0.17 2.23 -1.67
C PHE A 159 0.63 2.58 -2.95
N TYR A 160 1.75 3.30 -2.86
CA TYR A 160 2.53 3.70 -4.04
C TYR A 160 3.16 2.53 -4.82
N ASP A 161 3.42 1.38 -4.20
CA ASP A 161 4.02 0.23 -4.90
C ASP A 161 3.04 -0.32 -5.96
N SER A 162 1.73 -0.26 -5.70
CA SER A 162 0.70 -0.46 -6.71
C SER A 162 0.83 0.51 -7.89
N THR A 163 1.12 1.80 -7.66
CA THR A 163 1.30 2.75 -8.76
C THR A 163 2.52 2.42 -9.61
N VAL A 164 3.64 2.04 -8.99
CA VAL A 164 4.83 1.57 -9.73
C VAL A 164 4.50 0.32 -10.57
N ALA A 165 3.76 -0.63 -10.02
CA ALA A 165 3.45 -1.87 -10.73
C ALA A 165 2.43 -1.67 -11.87
N TYR A 166 1.32 -0.96 -11.61
CA TYR A 166 0.23 -0.79 -12.57
C TYR A 166 0.51 0.30 -13.60
N GLN A 167 0.92 1.50 -13.18
CA GLN A 167 1.19 2.60 -14.11
C GLN A 167 2.60 2.49 -14.70
N GLY A 168 3.62 2.16 -13.90
CA GLY A 168 4.97 1.91 -14.42
C GLY A 168 5.03 0.65 -15.27
N GLY A 169 4.81 -0.53 -14.66
CA GLY A 169 4.88 -1.82 -15.37
C GLY A 169 3.73 -2.05 -16.36
N GLY A 170 2.50 -1.95 -15.88
CA GLY A 170 1.29 -2.22 -16.64
C GLY A 170 1.11 -1.25 -17.82
N ARG A 171 1.08 0.06 -17.58
CA ARG A 171 0.93 1.08 -18.64
C ARG A 171 2.23 1.38 -19.39
N GLY A 172 3.39 1.06 -18.82
CA GLY A 172 4.69 1.34 -19.45
C GLY A 172 5.09 2.82 -19.32
N MET A 173 4.62 3.50 -18.28
CA MET A 173 5.01 4.88 -17.99
C MET A 173 6.45 4.94 -17.48
N ASP A 174 7.10 6.09 -17.67
CA ASP A 174 8.48 6.32 -17.24
C ASP A 174 8.62 6.17 -15.71
N ALA A 175 9.52 5.28 -15.27
CA ALA A 175 9.67 4.95 -13.86
C ALA A 175 10.16 6.14 -13.02
N LEU A 176 11.08 6.96 -13.55
CA LEU A 176 11.55 8.17 -12.85
C LEU A 176 10.41 9.18 -12.64
N PHE A 177 9.52 9.31 -13.62
CA PHE A 177 8.34 10.15 -13.49
C PHE A 177 7.38 9.61 -12.41
N ILE A 178 7.09 8.30 -12.41
CA ILE A 178 6.24 7.66 -11.41
C ILE A 178 6.81 7.87 -10.00
N ASP A 179 8.12 7.68 -9.83
CA ASP A 179 8.79 7.88 -8.54
C ASP A 179 8.66 9.31 -8.04
N ARG A 180 8.80 10.30 -8.93
CA ARG A 180 8.60 11.72 -8.60
C ARG A 180 7.14 12.04 -8.25
N ALA A 181 6.19 11.46 -8.98
CA ALA A 181 4.76 11.65 -8.73
C ALA A 181 4.38 11.08 -7.35
N ASN A 182 4.77 9.84 -7.06
CA ASN A 182 4.61 9.21 -5.75
C ASN A 182 5.30 10.02 -4.63
N ALA A 183 6.53 10.50 -4.87
CA ALA A 183 7.25 11.28 -3.87
C ALA A 183 6.51 12.57 -3.51
N PHE A 184 5.94 13.23 -4.53
CA PHE A 184 5.12 14.42 -4.35
C PHE A 184 3.81 14.10 -3.63
N ALA A 185 3.07 13.07 -4.01
CA ALA A 185 1.80 12.73 -3.35
C ALA A 185 2.01 12.29 -1.89
N CYS A 186 3.08 11.53 -1.60
CA CYS A 186 3.31 10.96 -0.29
C CYS A 186 3.92 11.93 0.74
N GLN A 187 4.45 13.08 0.34
CA GLN A 187 5.00 14.09 1.25
C GLN A 187 5.97 13.51 2.33
N GLY A 188 6.83 12.57 1.92
CA GLY A 188 7.80 11.91 2.81
C GLY A 188 7.28 10.70 3.60
N VAL A 189 5.96 10.41 3.58
CA VAL A 189 5.41 9.19 4.17
C VAL A 189 5.85 7.97 3.36
N ARG A 190 6.35 6.94 4.05
CA ARG A 190 6.80 5.67 3.47
C ARG A 190 6.32 4.52 4.36
N PRO A 191 5.92 3.37 3.78
CA PRO A 191 5.71 2.16 4.53
C PRO A 191 7.01 1.70 5.20
N ASP A 192 6.95 1.35 6.48
CA ASP A 192 8.02 0.62 7.16
C ASP A 192 8.09 -0.83 6.67
N ARG A 193 6.95 -1.38 6.22
CA ARG A 193 6.86 -2.69 5.56
C ARG A 193 5.82 -2.69 4.46
N THR A 194 6.10 -3.44 3.40
CA THR A 194 5.12 -3.87 2.42
C THR A 194 5.09 -5.39 2.36
N ILE A 195 3.92 -5.98 2.54
CA ILE A 195 3.67 -7.40 2.36
C ILE A 195 3.11 -7.61 0.96
N LEU A 196 3.90 -8.19 0.06
CA LEU A 196 3.47 -8.56 -1.28
C LEU A 196 2.89 -9.98 -1.27
N LEU A 197 1.57 -10.10 -1.32
CA LEU A 197 0.87 -11.38 -1.40
C LEU A 197 0.84 -11.86 -2.85
N VAL A 198 1.41 -13.05 -3.09
CA VAL A 198 1.41 -13.70 -4.41
C VAL A 198 0.63 -15.01 -4.36
N PRO A 199 -0.22 -15.30 -5.35
CA PRO A 199 -0.88 -16.61 -5.39
C PRO A 199 0.14 -17.72 -5.66
N PRO A 200 -0.11 -18.97 -5.21
CA PRO A 200 0.80 -20.09 -5.42
C PRO A 200 0.96 -20.45 -6.90
N SER A 201 -0.08 -20.19 -7.69
CA SER A 201 -0.10 -20.36 -9.15
C SER A 201 -0.85 -19.23 -9.83
N VAL A 202 -0.72 -19.14 -11.16
CA VAL A 202 -1.50 -18.16 -11.95
C VAL A 202 -2.98 -18.52 -11.90
N GLU A 203 -3.27 -19.82 -11.98
CA GLU A 203 -4.59 -20.42 -11.99
C GLU A 203 -5.34 -20.13 -10.69
N ASP A 204 -4.70 -20.31 -9.53
CA ASP A 204 -5.30 -20.00 -8.22
C ASP A 204 -5.66 -18.51 -8.09
N GLY A 205 -4.82 -17.62 -8.65
CA GLY A 205 -5.08 -16.19 -8.66
C GLY A 205 -6.31 -15.84 -9.51
N LEU A 206 -6.45 -16.46 -10.68
CA LEU A 206 -7.59 -16.26 -11.57
C LEU A 206 -8.90 -16.80 -10.97
N ASP A 207 -8.88 -18.01 -10.41
CA ASP A 207 -10.05 -18.63 -9.80
C ASP A 207 -10.59 -17.80 -8.63
N ARG A 208 -9.70 -17.26 -7.79
CA ARG A 208 -10.08 -16.38 -6.69
C ARG A 208 -10.65 -15.06 -7.22
N ALA A 209 -10.03 -14.42 -8.21
CA ALA A 209 -10.51 -13.17 -8.78
C ALA A 209 -11.95 -13.30 -9.35
N VAL A 210 -12.25 -14.42 -10.03
CA VAL A 210 -13.59 -14.70 -10.57
C VAL A 210 -14.66 -14.82 -9.47
N GLN A 211 -14.29 -15.30 -8.27
CA GLN A 211 -15.22 -15.44 -7.15
C GLN A 211 -15.62 -14.11 -6.49
N PHE A 212 -14.80 -13.05 -6.64
CA PHE A 212 -14.98 -11.79 -5.89
C PHE A 212 -15.81 -10.70 -6.59
N GLY A 213 -16.43 -10.97 -7.74
CA GLY A 213 -17.45 -10.10 -8.34
C GLY A 213 -17.19 -9.68 -9.78
N GLN A 214 -17.80 -8.57 -10.20
CA GLN A 214 -17.55 -7.99 -11.52
C GLN A 214 -16.20 -7.27 -11.52
N ALA A 215 -15.39 -7.56 -12.53
CA ALA A 215 -14.07 -6.97 -12.68
C ALA A 215 -14.14 -5.44 -12.82
N ASP A 216 -13.29 -4.74 -12.07
CA ASP A 216 -13.12 -3.30 -12.24
C ASP A 216 -12.39 -2.95 -13.57
N ARG A 217 -12.21 -1.65 -13.84
CA ARG A 217 -11.57 -1.18 -15.08
C ARG A 217 -10.15 -1.73 -15.28
N LEU A 218 -9.34 -1.84 -14.23
CA LEU A 218 -7.97 -2.35 -14.31
C LEU A 218 -7.92 -3.87 -14.32
N GLU A 219 -8.81 -4.53 -13.58
CA GLU A 219 -8.96 -5.98 -13.60
C GLU A 219 -9.38 -6.48 -14.99
N SER A 220 -10.15 -5.68 -15.72
CA SER A 220 -10.59 -5.94 -17.10
C SER A 220 -9.47 -5.81 -18.16
N GLU A 221 -8.25 -5.44 -17.77
CA GLU A 221 -7.11 -5.33 -18.68
C GLU A 221 -6.63 -6.68 -19.22
N SER A 222 -5.85 -6.62 -20.30
CA SER A 222 -5.32 -7.82 -20.97
C SER A 222 -4.40 -8.66 -20.07
N ALA A 223 -4.29 -9.97 -20.35
CA ALA A 223 -3.33 -10.85 -19.66
C ALA A 223 -1.89 -10.30 -19.70
N ARG A 224 -1.46 -9.73 -20.84
CA ARG A 224 -0.13 -9.11 -20.99
C ARG A 224 0.07 -7.90 -20.08
N PHE A 225 -0.98 -7.14 -19.79
CA PHE A 225 -0.92 -6.04 -18.83
C PHE A 225 -0.63 -6.61 -17.44
N HIS A 226 -1.43 -7.58 -16.99
CA HIS A 226 -1.26 -8.23 -15.68
C HIS A 226 0.07 -8.97 -15.52
N GLU A 227 0.61 -9.55 -16.60
CA GLU A 227 1.98 -10.12 -16.62
C GLU A 227 3.04 -9.05 -16.34
N ARG A 228 2.94 -7.86 -16.94
CA ARG A 228 3.86 -6.75 -16.67
C ARG A 228 3.72 -6.22 -15.26
N VAL A 229 2.50 -6.10 -14.74
CA VAL A 229 2.25 -5.72 -13.35
C VAL A 229 2.93 -6.71 -12.38
N ARG A 230 2.76 -8.01 -12.61
CA ARG A 230 3.40 -9.06 -11.80
C ARG A 230 4.92 -8.97 -11.85
N ALA A 231 5.49 -8.76 -13.04
CA ALA A 231 6.94 -8.61 -13.21
C ALA A 231 7.49 -7.36 -12.50
N ALA A 232 6.73 -6.26 -12.49
CA ALA A 232 7.09 -5.05 -11.77
C ALA A 232 7.09 -5.26 -10.26
N PHE A 233 6.06 -5.89 -9.69
CA PHE A 233 6.04 -6.27 -8.26
C PHE A 233 7.20 -7.19 -7.87
N ALA A 234 7.49 -8.21 -8.70
CA ALA A 234 8.63 -9.10 -8.47
C ALA A 234 9.97 -8.36 -8.51
N THR A 235 10.06 -7.28 -9.28
CA THR A 235 11.27 -6.44 -9.33
C THR A 235 11.36 -5.52 -8.12
N LEU A 236 10.25 -4.91 -7.70
CA LEU A 236 10.18 -4.14 -6.45
C LEU A 236 10.63 -4.97 -5.24
N SER A 237 10.11 -6.19 -5.08
CA SER A 237 10.48 -7.04 -3.95
C SER A 237 11.94 -7.51 -3.98
N ARG A 238 12.55 -7.65 -5.17
CA ARG A 238 13.98 -7.97 -5.27
C ARG A 238 14.85 -6.77 -4.91
N ASN A 239 14.51 -5.58 -5.41
CA ASN A 239 15.33 -4.38 -5.26
C ASN A 239 15.23 -3.77 -3.86
N ASP A 240 14.08 -3.92 -3.21
CA ASP A 240 13.85 -3.45 -1.85
C ASP A 240 13.37 -4.61 -0.97
N SER A 241 14.13 -5.70 -0.96
CA SER A 241 13.77 -6.89 -0.21
C SER A 241 13.64 -6.63 1.28
N GLN A 242 14.31 -5.61 1.82
CA GLN A 242 14.20 -5.23 3.23
C GLN A 242 12.86 -4.61 3.57
N ARG A 243 12.26 -3.76 2.72
CA ARG A 243 10.93 -3.17 2.97
C ARG A 243 9.81 -4.04 2.40
N VAL A 244 9.99 -4.62 1.21
CA VAL A 244 8.98 -5.36 0.47
C VAL A 244 9.20 -6.87 0.61
N ARG A 245 8.45 -7.49 1.51
CA ARG A 245 8.50 -8.94 1.80
C ARG A 245 7.42 -9.68 1.02
N THR A 246 7.84 -10.64 0.20
CA THR A 246 6.89 -11.50 -0.53
C THR A 246 6.40 -12.63 0.38
N VAL A 247 5.09 -12.83 0.40
CA VAL A 247 4.43 -13.94 1.09
C VAL A 247 3.55 -14.68 0.08
N GLU A 248 3.72 -15.99 -0.02
CA GLU A 248 2.84 -16.83 -0.83
C GLU A 248 1.48 -17.01 -0.14
N SER A 249 0.40 -16.76 -0.87
CA SER A 249 -0.98 -16.85 -0.41
C SER A 249 -1.49 -18.29 -0.50
N ALA A 250 -1.09 -19.09 0.49
CA ALA A 250 -1.42 -20.50 0.62
C ALA A 250 -2.94 -20.77 0.63
N SER A 251 -3.32 -22.03 0.43
CA SER A 251 -4.72 -22.46 0.48
C SER A 251 -5.33 -22.32 1.88
N ALA A 252 -4.52 -22.50 2.94
CA ALA A 252 -4.95 -22.26 4.32
C ALA A 252 -4.70 -20.80 4.71
N ILE A 253 -5.70 -20.17 5.33
CA ILE A 253 -5.59 -18.80 5.83
C ILE A 253 -4.57 -18.76 6.97
N SER A 254 -4.52 -19.81 7.80
CA SER A 254 -3.58 -19.93 8.92
C SER A 254 -2.12 -19.89 8.48
N ASP A 255 -1.77 -20.61 7.40
CA ASP A 255 -0.42 -20.65 6.87
C ASP A 255 0.02 -19.29 6.33
N THR A 256 -0.84 -18.64 5.56
CA THR A 256 -0.57 -17.29 5.03
C THR A 256 -0.46 -16.27 6.16
N ALA A 257 -1.38 -16.31 7.15
CA ALA A 257 -1.33 -15.43 8.30
C ALA A 257 -0.05 -15.61 9.12
N ARG A 258 0.39 -16.85 9.34
CA ARG A 258 1.66 -17.15 10.03
C ARG A 258 2.85 -16.58 9.26
N ALA A 259 2.88 -16.73 7.94
CA ALA A 259 3.94 -16.17 7.10
C ALA A 259 3.98 -14.64 7.17
N VAL A 260 2.83 -13.96 7.10
CA VAL A 260 2.73 -12.50 7.29
C VAL A 260 3.30 -12.08 8.64
N PHE A 261 2.98 -12.78 9.72
CA PHE A 261 3.48 -12.46 11.06
C PHE A 261 5.00 -12.67 11.16
N CYS A 262 5.54 -13.70 10.51
CA CYS A 262 6.99 -13.92 10.45
C CYS A 262 7.70 -12.73 9.79
N GLU A 263 7.15 -12.19 8.70
CA GLU A 263 7.73 -11.05 7.95
C GLU A 263 7.59 -9.69 8.68
N LEU A 264 6.82 -9.66 9.77
CA LEU A 264 6.56 -8.47 10.59
C LEU A 264 7.17 -8.54 11.99
N ARG A 265 7.88 -9.62 12.32
CA ARG A 265 8.42 -9.88 13.67
C ARG A 265 9.47 -8.87 14.14
N ASP A 266 10.09 -8.13 13.21
CA ASP A 266 11.04 -7.08 13.54
C ASP A 266 10.36 -5.73 13.82
N LEU A 267 9.07 -5.59 13.50
CA LEU A 267 8.27 -4.41 13.78
C LEU A 267 7.33 -4.60 14.98
N PHE A 268 6.94 -5.84 15.29
CA PHE A 268 5.99 -6.16 16.35
C PHE A 268 6.40 -7.40 17.16
N PRO A 269 6.04 -7.46 18.45
CA PRO A 269 6.43 -8.56 19.36
C PRO A 269 5.58 -9.82 19.13
N PHE A 270 5.74 -10.47 17.97
CA PHE A 270 4.92 -11.62 17.57
C PHE A 270 5.46 -12.99 18.00
N GLU A 271 6.59 -13.05 18.71
CA GLU A 271 7.27 -14.31 19.07
C GLU A 271 6.37 -15.29 19.81
N ALA A 272 5.52 -14.80 20.72
CA ALA A 272 4.60 -15.64 21.48
C ALA A 272 3.56 -16.30 20.56
N PHE A 273 2.95 -15.54 19.65
CA PHE A 273 1.97 -16.05 18.68
C PHE A 273 2.62 -17.03 17.70
N LEU A 274 3.81 -16.70 17.20
CA LEU A 274 4.56 -17.55 16.26
C LEU A 274 4.97 -18.91 16.87
N ARG A 275 5.04 -19.04 18.19
CA ARG A 275 5.30 -20.31 18.88
C ARG A 275 4.03 -21.13 19.15
N ASP A 276 2.85 -20.53 19.11
CA ASP A 276 1.58 -21.22 19.32
C ASP A 276 0.96 -21.67 17.98
N GLU A 277 1.14 -22.94 17.63
CA GLU A 277 0.52 -23.51 16.43
C GLU A 277 -1.02 -23.53 16.48
N THR A 278 -1.62 -23.52 17.67
CA THR A 278 -3.08 -23.53 17.82
C THR A 278 -3.70 -22.16 17.61
N PHE A 279 -2.91 -21.10 17.70
CA PHE A 279 -3.34 -19.72 17.49
C PHE A 279 -3.80 -19.53 16.04
N PHE A 280 -2.93 -19.81 15.07
CA PHE A 280 -3.21 -19.55 13.65
C PHE A 280 -4.30 -20.46 13.08
N LYS A 281 -4.40 -21.72 13.54
CA LYS A 281 -5.43 -22.67 13.10
C LYS A 281 -6.86 -22.16 13.31
N ARG A 282 -7.07 -21.20 14.22
CA ARG A 282 -8.38 -20.55 14.44
C ARG A 282 -8.83 -19.73 13.23
N PHE A 283 -7.89 -19.25 12.42
CA PHE A 283 -8.18 -18.46 11.21
C PHE A 283 -8.63 -19.30 10.03
N ASP A 284 -8.44 -20.63 10.03
CA ASP A 284 -8.99 -21.46 8.94
C ASP A 284 -10.52 -21.54 8.99
N ALA A 285 -11.11 -21.28 10.17
CA ALA A 285 -12.55 -21.11 10.32
C ALA A 285 -13.07 -19.73 9.83
N TYR A 286 -12.18 -18.84 9.39
CA TYR A 286 -12.51 -17.50 8.89
C TYR A 286 -13.15 -17.55 7.49
N ALA A 287 -12.93 -18.63 6.73
CA ALA A 287 -13.57 -18.87 5.45
C ALA A 287 -15.11 -18.90 5.60
N GLY A 288 -15.76 -17.78 5.26
CA GLY A 288 -17.22 -17.67 5.17
C GLY A 288 -17.94 -16.87 6.26
N ARG A 289 -17.25 -16.19 7.20
CA ARG A 289 -17.94 -15.42 8.28
C ARG A 289 -18.07 -13.91 8.05
N GLY A 290 -17.49 -13.36 6.99
CA GLY A 290 -17.39 -11.89 6.85
C GLY A 290 -16.63 -11.26 8.03
N GLU A 291 -16.53 -9.94 8.05
CA GLU A 291 -15.70 -9.14 8.98
C GLU A 291 -16.00 -9.28 10.51
N LYS A 292 -16.79 -10.27 10.95
CA LYS A 292 -17.16 -10.41 12.36
C LYS A 292 -16.34 -11.46 13.12
N ALA A 293 -15.38 -10.93 13.87
CA ALA A 293 -14.87 -11.34 15.17
C ALA A 293 -14.18 -12.71 15.29
N ILE A 294 -12.85 -12.68 15.32
CA ILE A 294 -11.98 -13.82 15.72
C ILE A 294 -12.05 -14.00 17.24
N PHE A 295 -12.24 -12.92 18.00
CA PHE A 295 -12.43 -12.95 19.44
C PHE A 295 -13.92 -12.80 19.77
N GLY A 296 -14.54 -13.89 20.22
CA GLY A 296 -15.96 -13.89 20.58
C GLY A 296 -16.29 -12.83 21.64
N GLY A 297 -17.24 -11.96 21.30
CA GLY A 297 -18.04 -11.19 22.26
C GLY A 297 -17.47 -9.84 22.69
N GLY A 298 -17.91 -8.77 22.02
CA GLY A 298 -18.03 -7.44 22.64
C GLY A 298 -17.15 -6.34 22.06
N CYS A 299 -17.39 -5.92 20.82
CA CYS A 299 -17.37 -4.49 20.54
C CYS A 299 -18.37 -4.13 19.45
N ALA A 300 -19.01 -2.99 19.64
CA ALA A 300 -20.26 -2.59 19.02
C ALA A 300 -20.17 -2.45 17.50
N SER A 301 -21.31 -2.70 16.86
CA SER A 301 -21.62 -2.38 15.47
C SER A 301 -21.01 -1.05 15.01
N PHE A 302 -20.31 -1.11 13.87
CA PHE A 302 -20.05 0.01 13.00
C PHE A 302 -21.34 0.82 12.81
N SER A 303 -21.38 2.02 13.37
CA SER A 303 -22.25 3.08 12.90
C SER A 303 -21.39 4.19 12.36
N ASP A 304 -21.75 4.66 11.17
CA ASP A 304 -21.33 5.93 10.60
C ASP A 304 -21.33 6.99 11.71
N LYS A 305 -20.14 7.43 12.11
CA LYS A 305 -19.98 8.70 12.81
C LYS A 305 -19.11 9.57 11.93
N GLU A 306 -19.84 10.41 11.19
CA GLU A 306 -19.46 11.74 10.73
C GLU A 306 -18.12 12.21 11.28
N VAL A 307 -17.12 12.23 10.40
CA VAL A 307 -16.03 13.19 10.49
C VAL A 307 -16.68 14.57 10.31
N ARG A 308 -16.67 15.38 11.36
CA ARG A 308 -16.96 16.82 11.31
C ARG A 308 -15.66 17.59 11.25
#